data_AF-A0A8I1NA67-F1
#
_entry.id   AF-A0A8I1NA67-F1
#
_cell.length_a   1.000
_cell.length_b   1.000
_cell.length_c   1.000
_cell.angle_alpha   90.00
_cell.angle_beta   90.00
_cell.angle_gamma   90.00
#
_symmetry.space_group_name_H-M   'P 1'
#
loop_
_entity.id
_entity.type
_entity.pdbx_description
1 polymer ?
#
loop_
_entity_poly.entity_id
_entity_poly.type
_entity_poly.pdbx_seq_one_letter_code
_entity_poly.pdbx_strand_id
1 'polypeptide(L)'
;METDAYAYCAILTRDQWAWEFLRRNPDYRADYRRFITLWHALEADYGAPPNRDFPRWKQDPRAYGPLPGDADLAAPTGELCVVEDDRVLLECWMGAKWGFYKFPLDPERVAPGPDELSWRPPPQPDGEVEAPYRVDLTFDLSLPLPPQLEAAKFRLVGRAAELRRQGILAPKTVANQCARWVRMLQVLDGDTPPKGDHDDLLREAQAMTLSGYLDILRLADTGANAK
;
A
#
# COMPACT_ATOMS: atom_id res chain seq x y z
N MET A 1 8.58 32.12 -7.59
CA MET A 1 8.81 30.80 -8.21
C MET A 1 8.32 29.78 -7.22
N GLU A 2 7.08 29.31 -7.36
CA GLU A 2 6.61 28.15 -6.62
C GLU A 2 7.42 26.95 -7.10
N THR A 3 8.20 26.37 -6.20
CA THR A 3 8.70 25.02 -6.40
C THR A 3 7.48 24.13 -6.53
N ASP A 4 7.33 23.42 -7.65
CA ASP A 4 6.26 22.44 -7.82
C ASP A 4 6.44 21.37 -6.74
N ALA A 5 5.62 21.45 -5.69
CA ALA A 5 5.70 20.61 -4.50
C ALA A 5 5.56 19.12 -4.83
N TYR A 6 5.02 18.79 -6.01
CA TYR A 6 4.79 17.43 -6.48
C TYR A 6 5.74 17.01 -7.61
N ALA A 7 6.76 17.81 -7.94
CA ALA A 7 7.74 17.45 -8.99
C ALA A 7 8.43 16.10 -8.71
N TYR A 8 8.60 15.74 -7.43
CA TYR A 8 9.18 14.46 -7.02
C TYR A 8 8.31 13.25 -7.41
N CYS A 9 7.01 13.43 -7.63
CA CYS A 9 6.08 12.38 -8.06
C CYS A 9 6.45 11.78 -9.43
N ALA A 10 7.18 12.53 -10.26
CA ALA A 10 7.55 12.12 -11.61
C ALA A 10 8.45 10.86 -11.66
N ILE A 11 9.17 10.57 -10.57
CA ILE A 11 10.12 9.47 -10.49
C ILE A 11 9.73 8.39 -9.47
N LEU A 12 8.53 8.50 -8.87
CA LEU A 12 8.12 7.54 -7.85
C LEU A 12 7.87 6.15 -8.43
N THR A 13 8.38 5.15 -7.72
CA THR A 13 8.10 3.74 -7.98
C THR A 13 6.67 3.39 -7.57
N ARG A 14 6.22 2.19 -7.96
CA ARG A 14 4.93 1.61 -7.50
C ARG A 14 4.80 1.68 -5.97
N ASP A 15 5.84 1.26 -5.27
CA ASP A 15 5.86 1.14 -3.81
C ASP A 15 5.83 2.51 -3.14
N GLN A 16 6.54 3.50 -3.72
CA GLN A 16 6.51 4.87 -3.24
C GLN A 16 5.15 5.54 -3.50
N TRP A 17 4.48 5.21 -4.61
CA TRP A 17 3.10 5.68 -4.84
C TRP A 17 2.14 5.14 -3.79
N ALA A 18 2.22 3.85 -3.46
CA ALA A 18 1.42 3.27 -2.37
C ALA A 18 1.70 3.99 -1.03
N TRP A 19 2.97 4.29 -0.75
CA TRP A 19 3.37 5.05 0.43
C TRP A 19 2.78 6.47 0.49
N GLU A 20 2.78 7.22 -0.62
CA GLU A 20 2.25 8.59 -0.62
C GLU A 20 0.75 8.66 -0.24
N PHE A 21 -0.02 7.63 -0.58
CA PHE A 21 -1.42 7.52 -0.13
C PHE A 21 -1.49 7.07 1.34
N LEU A 22 -0.75 6.04 1.74
CA LEU A 22 -0.79 5.54 3.11
C LEU A 22 -0.34 6.59 4.14
N ARG A 23 0.72 7.36 3.85
CA ARG A 23 1.23 8.39 4.78
C ARG A 23 0.24 9.54 5.04
N ARG A 24 -0.78 9.67 4.18
CA ARG A 24 -1.90 10.62 4.30
C ARG A 24 -3.13 10.01 4.98
N ASN A 25 -3.14 8.71 5.23
CA ASN A 25 -4.22 8.05 5.96
C ASN A 25 -4.25 8.55 7.43
N PRO A 26 -5.37 9.12 7.91
CA PRO A 26 -5.48 9.64 9.27
C PRO A 26 -5.30 8.55 10.34
N ASP A 27 -5.79 7.34 10.08
CA ASP A 27 -5.70 6.21 11.01
C ASP A 27 -4.25 5.72 11.11
N TYR A 28 -3.53 5.64 9.98
CA TYR A 28 -2.10 5.32 9.99
C TYR A 28 -1.30 6.33 10.81
N ARG A 29 -1.57 7.63 10.61
CA ARG A 29 -0.87 8.69 11.36
C ARG A 29 -1.21 8.65 12.85
N ALA A 30 -2.47 8.38 13.21
CA ALA A 30 -2.89 8.23 14.60
C ALA A 30 -2.20 7.03 15.26
N ASP A 31 -2.19 5.88 14.59
CA ASP A 31 -1.50 4.69 15.04
C ASP A 31 0.00 4.91 15.17
N TYR A 32 0.63 5.51 14.17
CA TYR A 32 2.07 5.79 14.18
C TYR A 32 2.45 6.69 15.36
N ARG A 33 1.66 7.75 15.64
CA ARG A 33 1.90 8.61 16.81
C ARG A 33 1.84 7.84 18.12
N ARG A 34 0.85 6.96 18.29
CA ARG A 34 0.71 6.10 19.48
C ARG A 34 1.88 5.13 19.59
N PHE A 35 2.19 4.46 18.48
CA PHE A 35 3.30 3.51 18.35
C PHE A 35 4.65 4.15 18.69
N ILE A 36 5.01 5.26 18.06
CA ILE A 36 6.32 5.88 18.24
C ILE A 36 6.49 6.47 19.65
N THR A 37 5.39 6.94 20.25
CA THR A 37 5.38 7.39 21.66
C THR A 37 5.69 6.23 22.62
N LEU A 38 5.04 5.08 22.43
CA LEU A 38 5.31 3.88 23.23
C LEU A 38 6.72 3.35 22.99
N TRP A 39 7.17 3.34 21.74
CA TRP A 39 8.50 2.89 21.35
C TRP A 39 9.60 3.73 22.02
N HIS A 40 9.50 5.06 21.96
CA HIS A 40 10.47 5.93 22.62
C HIS A 40 10.43 5.83 24.15
N ALA A 41 9.25 5.60 24.75
CA ALA A 41 9.16 5.32 26.18
C ALA A 41 9.91 4.03 26.55
N LEU A 42 9.72 2.96 25.78
CA LEU A 42 10.45 1.71 25.97
C LEU A 42 11.97 1.89 25.77
N GLU A 43 12.39 2.66 24.75
CA GLU A 43 13.81 2.97 24.54
C GLU A 43 14.41 3.80 25.67
N ALA A 44 13.64 4.69 26.29
CA ALA A 44 14.09 5.45 27.46
C ALA A 44 14.26 4.54 28.70
N ASP A 45 13.35 3.58 28.89
CA ASP A 45 13.35 2.69 30.06
C ASP A 45 14.41 1.56 29.96
N TYR A 46 14.68 1.08 28.74
CA TYR A 46 15.48 -0.14 28.50
C TYR A 46 16.65 0.05 27.53
N GLY A 47 16.80 1.23 26.91
CA GLY A 47 17.82 1.52 25.91
C GLY A 47 17.46 1.09 24.48
N ALA A 48 18.32 1.49 23.55
CA ALA A 48 18.22 1.15 22.12
C ALA A 48 19.28 0.12 21.70
N PRO A 49 19.03 -0.68 20.64
CA PRO A 49 20.03 -1.59 20.09
C PRO A 49 21.34 -0.86 19.74
N PRO A 50 22.52 -1.49 19.92
CA PRO A 50 22.71 -2.86 20.42
C PRO A 50 22.68 -3.00 21.96
N ASN A 51 22.58 -1.91 22.72
CA ASN A 51 22.75 -1.89 24.17
C ASN A 51 21.43 -2.05 24.97
N ARG A 52 20.35 -2.48 24.33
CA ARG A 52 19.03 -2.64 24.94
C ARG A 52 19.03 -3.76 25.98
N ASP A 53 18.45 -3.51 27.16
CA ASP A 53 18.14 -4.53 28.16
C ASP A 53 16.96 -5.39 27.68
N PHE A 54 17.28 -6.34 26.80
CA PHE A 54 16.29 -7.21 26.16
C PHE A 54 15.53 -8.13 27.13
N PRO A 55 16.15 -8.72 28.17
CA PRO A 55 15.43 -9.50 29.17
C PRO A 55 14.32 -8.71 29.88
N ARG A 56 14.58 -7.44 30.25
CA ARG A 56 13.56 -6.60 30.89
C ARG A 56 12.52 -6.09 29.89
N TRP A 57 12.94 -5.73 28.67
CA TRP A 57 12.04 -5.33 27.58
C TRP A 57 10.97 -6.40 27.30
N LYS A 58 11.35 -7.68 27.22
CA LYS A 58 10.42 -8.81 26.97
C LYS A 58 9.34 -8.99 28.05
N GLN A 59 9.57 -8.48 29.26
CA GLN A 59 8.61 -8.58 30.36
C GLN A 59 7.62 -7.41 30.36
N ASP A 60 7.88 -6.35 29.60
CA ASP A 60 7.01 -5.19 29.53
C ASP A 60 5.82 -5.46 28.58
N PRO A 61 4.56 -5.34 29.04
CA PRO A 61 3.40 -5.52 28.16
C PRO A 61 3.33 -4.50 27.01
N ARG A 62 3.93 -3.30 27.15
CA ARG A 62 3.98 -2.29 26.09
C ARG A 62 4.83 -2.71 24.88
N ALA A 63 5.72 -3.71 25.04
CA ALA A 63 6.56 -4.21 23.96
C ALA A 63 5.79 -5.05 22.92
N TYR A 64 4.50 -5.30 23.15
CA TYR A 64 3.68 -6.19 22.36
C TYR A 64 2.43 -5.48 21.85
N GLY A 65 1.98 -5.89 20.67
CA GLY A 65 0.67 -5.49 20.14
C GLY A 65 -0.46 -6.29 20.79
N PRO A 66 -1.72 -5.86 20.61
CA PRO A 66 -2.14 -4.69 19.84
C PRO A 66 -1.80 -3.36 20.52
N LEU A 67 -1.88 -2.24 19.77
CA LEU A 67 -1.83 -0.93 20.39
C LEU A 67 -2.95 -0.80 21.44
N PRO A 68 -2.74 -0.03 22.53
CA PRO A 68 -3.78 0.17 23.53
C PRO A 68 -5.09 0.69 22.93
N GLY A 69 -6.16 -0.08 23.12
CA GLY A 69 -7.50 0.23 22.60
C GLY A 69 -7.81 -0.32 21.20
N ASP A 70 -6.85 -0.97 20.54
CA ASP A 70 -7.07 -1.67 19.28
C ASP A 70 -7.37 -3.15 19.51
N ALA A 71 -8.04 -3.78 18.55
CA ALA A 71 -8.28 -5.22 18.53
C ALA A 71 -7.09 -5.98 17.93
N ASP A 72 -7.05 -7.28 18.16
CA ASP A 72 -6.13 -8.19 17.47
C ASP A 72 -6.36 -8.16 15.96
N LEU A 73 -5.30 -8.46 15.19
CA LEU A 73 -5.38 -8.52 13.74
C LEU A 73 -6.25 -9.72 13.33
N ALA A 74 -7.42 -9.44 12.74
CA ALA A 74 -8.37 -10.48 12.33
C ALA A 74 -7.81 -11.43 11.25
N ALA A 75 -6.91 -10.94 10.39
CA ALA A 75 -6.22 -11.72 9.36
C ALA A 75 -4.89 -11.04 8.99
N PRO A 76 -3.79 -11.31 9.70
CA PRO A 76 -2.48 -10.75 9.34
C PRO A 76 -2.03 -11.30 7.98
N THR A 77 -1.69 -10.41 7.04
CA THR A 77 -1.10 -10.83 5.77
C THR A 77 0.35 -11.23 5.96
N GLY A 78 0.69 -12.51 5.80
CA GLY A 78 2.05 -13.04 5.95
C GLY A 78 2.45 -13.34 7.39
N GLU A 79 3.71 -13.75 7.58
CA GLU A 79 4.24 -14.20 8.88
C GLU A 79 4.31 -13.04 9.89
N LEU A 80 3.84 -13.29 11.12
CA LEU A 80 3.99 -12.38 12.25
C LEU A 80 5.21 -12.80 13.08
N CYS A 81 5.97 -11.84 13.60
CA CYS A 81 7.03 -12.11 14.57
C CYS A 81 6.40 -12.45 15.92
N VAL A 82 5.99 -13.71 16.07
CA VAL A 82 5.42 -14.25 17.29
C VAL A 82 6.57 -14.70 18.20
N VAL A 83 6.58 -14.25 19.45
CA VAL A 83 7.53 -14.76 20.47
C VAL A 83 6.99 -16.05 21.10
N GLU A 84 7.82 -16.74 21.90
CA GLU A 84 7.52 -18.07 22.48
C GLU A 84 6.18 -18.18 23.23
N ASP A 85 5.61 -17.07 23.72
CA ASP A 85 4.31 -17.02 24.41
C ASP A 85 3.16 -16.49 23.51
N ASP A 86 3.22 -16.68 22.20
CA ASP A 86 2.23 -16.25 21.21
C ASP A 86 1.99 -14.71 21.09
N ARG A 87 2.76 -13.90 21.83
CA ARG A 87 2.69 -12.43 21.75
C ARG A 87 3.40 -11.92 20.50
N VAL A 88 2.84 -10.88 19.88
CA VAL A 88 3.44 -10.25 18.69
C VAL A 88 4.18 -8.98 19.13
N LEU A 89 5.45 -8.85 18.74
CA LEU A 89 6.21 -7.63 19.01
C LEU A 89 5.51 -6.41 18.42
N LEU A 90 5.49 -5.30 19.17
CA LEU A 90 4.70 -4.11 18.82
C LEU A 90 4.99 -3.59 17.41
N GLU A 91 6.27 -3.55 17.00
CA GLU A 91 6.69 -3.14 15.67
C GLU A 91 6.24 -4.10 14.57
N CYS A 92 6.21 -5.41 14.84
CA CYS A 92 5.73 -6.40 13.88
C CYS A 92 4.20 -6.38 13.77
N TRP A 93 3.49 -6.12 14.87
CA TRP A 93 2.04 -5.91 14.84
C TRP A 93 1.67 -4.66 14.03
N MET A 94 2.36 -3.54 14.27
CA MET A 94 2.13 -2.28 13.55
C MET A 94 2.48 -2.42 12.07
N GLY A 95 3.59 -3.10 11.76
CA GLY A 95 3.96 -3.44 10.40
C GLY A 95 2.88 -4.29 9.72
N ALA A 96 2.41 -5.35 10.36
CA ALA A 96 1.39 -6.22 9.79
C ALA A 96 0.03 -5.54 9.57
N LYS A 97 -0.40 -4.66 10.49
CA LYS A 97 -1.63 -3.86 10.35
C LYS A 97 -1.63 -3.03 9.06
N TRP A 98 -0.48 -2.45 8.72
CA TRP A 98 -0.33 -1.49 7.63
C TRP A 98 0.43 -2.03 6.41
N GLY A 99 0.70 -3.33 6.39
CA GLY A 99 1.29 -4.01 5.23
C GLY A 99 2.82 -3.90 5.10
N PHE A 100 3.57 -3.71 6.17
CA PHE A 100 5.04 -3.68 6.17
C PHE A 100 5.66 -4.94 6.79
N TYR A 101 6.77 -5.41 6.21
CA TYR A 101 7.67 -6.40 6.83
C TYR A 101 8.65 -5.76 7.82
N LYS A 102 9.05 -4.51 7.56
CA LYS A 102 10.03 -3.76 8.36
C LYS A 102 9.35 -2.84 9.37
N PHE A 103 10.17 -2.18 10.18
CA PHE A 103 9.74 -1.15 11.13
C PHE A 103 8.85 -0.10 10.43
N PRO A 104 7.70 0.27 11.01
CA PRO A 104 6.79 1.25 10.43
C PRO A 104 7.49 2.59 10.16
N LEU A 105 7.27 3.15 8.96
CA LEU A 105 7.89 4.42 8.57
C LEU A 105 7.18 5.63 9.18
N ASP A 106 7.92 6.71 9.41
CA ASP A 106 7.32 7.99 9.82
C ASP A 106 6.48 8.55 8.67
N PRO A 107 5.18 8.86 8.87
CA PRO A 107 4.34 9.46 7.83
C PRO A 107 4.87 10.81 7.30
N GLU A 108 5.76 11.50 8.00
CA GLU A 108 6.42 12.72 7.50
C GLU A 108 7.54 12.42 6.49
N ARG A 109 7.96 11.15 6.35
CA ARG A 109 8.98 10.75 5.38
C ARG A 109 8.43 10.82 3.96
N VAL A 110 8.97 11.72 3.14
CA VAL A 110 8.60 11.86 1.72
C VAL A 110 9.52 10.99 0.87
N ALA A 111 8.93 10.25 -0.08
CA ALA A 111 9.67 9.43 -1.05
C ALA A 111 10.81 8.57 -0.45
N PRO A 112 10.52 7.67 0.52
CA PRO A 112 11.52 6.79 1.12
C PRO A 112 12.21 5.92 0.05
N GLY A 113 13.45 5.51 0.32
CA GLY A 113 14.21 4.68 -0.60
C GLY A 113 13.55 3.32 -0.86
N PRO A 114 13.84 2.65 -2.00
CA PRO A 114 13.25 1.35 -2.33
C PRO A 114 13.45 0.28 -1.25
N ASP A 115 14.63 0.26 -0.62
CA ASP A 115 14.94 -0.72 0.43
C ASP A 115 14.24 -0.43 1.77
N GLU A 116 13.69 0.77 1.95
CA GLU A 116 12.96 1.15 3.17
C GLU A 116 11.51 0.67 3.12
N LEU A 117 10.92 0.63 1.93
CA LEU A 117 9.55 0.17 1.69
C LEU A 117 9.53 -1.33 1.43
N SER A 118 9.51 -2.12 2.50
CA SER A 118 9.33 -3.57 2.40
C SER A 118 7.86 -3.92 2.66
N TRP A 119 7.06 -3.96 1.60
CA TRP A 119 5.64 -4.28 1.67
C TRP A 119 5.38 -5.78 1.79
N ARG A 120 4.37 -6.14 2.60
CA ARG A 120 3.73 -7.44 2.61
C ARG A 120 2.91 -7.60 1.33
N PRO A 121 2.78 -8.82 0.77
CA PRO A 121 1.86 -9.07 -0.33
C PRO A 121 0.46 -8.58 0.04
N PRO A 122 -0.17 -7.73 -0.79
CA PRO A 122 -1.52 -7.26 -0.51
C PRO A 122 -2.47 -8.47 -0.49
N PRO A 123 -3.50 -8.47 0.39
CA PRO A 123 -4.49 -9.54 0.41
C PRO A 123 -5.18 -9.64 -0.95
N GLN A 124 -5.71 -10.82 -1.32
CA GLN A 124 -6.54 -10.89 -2.51
C GLN A 124 -7.80 -10.04 -2.30
N PRO A 125 -8.25 -9.30 -3.32
CA PRO A 125 -9.51 -8.59 -3.20
C PRO A 125 -10.64 -9.61 -3.15
N ASP A 126 -11.50 -9.50 -2.14
CA ASP A 126 -12.71 -10.34 -2.02
C ASP A 126 -13.83 -9.89 -2.98
N GLY A 127 -13.66 -8.76 -3.67
CA GLY A 127 -14.65 -8.15 -4.55
C GLY A 127 -14.57 -8.61 -6.02
N GLU A 128 -15.71 -8.55 -6.71
CA GLU A 128 -15.76 -8.77 -8.15
C GLU A 128 -14.98 -7.67 -8.90
N VAL A 129 -14.32 -8.05 -10.01
CA VAL A 129 -13.71 -7.07 -10.90
C VAL A 129 -14.80 -6.17 -11.48
N GLU A 130 -14.67 -4.87 -11.28
CA GLU A 130 -15.63 -3.88 -11.76
C GLU A 130 -15.77 -3.91 -13.28
N ALA A 131 -16.99 -3.73 -13.77
CA ALA A 131 -17.18 -3.27 -15.15
C ALA A 131 -16.60 -1.85 -15.26
N PRO A 132 -15.75 -1.53 -16.26
CA PRO A 132 -15.57 -2.22 -17.55
C PRO A 132 -14.32 -3.11 -17.65
N TYR A 133 -13.59 -3.31 -16.54
CA TYR A 133 -12.33 -4.05 -16.48
C TYR A 133 -12.49 -5.58 -16.47
N ARG A 134 -13.71 -6.07 -16.22
CA ARG A 134 -14.03 -7.51 -16.22
C ARG A 134 -13.99 -8.11 -17.64
N VAL A 135 -13.33 -9.26 -17.78
CA VAL A 135 -13.32 -10.09 -18.99
C VAL A 135 -13.46 -11.55 -18.58
N ASP A 136 -14.50 -12.21 -19.06
CA ASP A 136 -14.71 -13.63 -18.81
C ASP A 136 -14.05 -14.46 -19.93
N LEU A 137 -13.24 -15.45 -19.54
CA LEU A 137 -12.55 -16.37 -20.44
C LEU A 137 -13.01 -17.80 -20.16
N THR A 138 -13.50 -18.49 -21.19
CA THR A 138 -13.92 -19.89 -21.08
C THR A 138 -12.89 -20.79 -21.76
N PHE A 139 -12.52 -21.88 -21.09
CA PHE A 139 -11.64 -22.91 -21.62
C PHE A 139 -12.41 -24.23 -21.75
N ASP A 140 -12.30 -24.86 -22.92
CA ASP A 140 -12.77 -26.21 -23.14
C ASP A 140 -11.68 -27.20 -22.71
N LEU A 141 -11.90 -27.87 -21.58
CA LEU A 141 -10.94 -28.82 -21.00
C LEU A 141 -10.87 -30.14 -21.78
N SER A 142 -11.74 -30.37 -22.77
CA SER A 142 -11.62 -31.50 -23.69
C SER A 142 -10.59 -31.27 -24.80
N LEU A 143 -10.10 -30.03 -24.97
CA LEU A 143 -9.12 -29.63 -25.97
C LEU A 143 -7.77 -29.25 -25.34
N PRO A 144 -6.67 -29.30 -26.09
CA PRO A 144 -5.38 -28.82 -25.60
C PRO A 144 -5.45 -27.35 -25.15
N LEU A 145 -4.88 -27.05 -23.98
CA LEU A 145 -4.85 -25.68 -23.41
C LEU A 145 -3.99 -24.67 -24.19
N PRO A 146 -2.81 -25.01 -24.75
CA PRO A 146 -1.93 -23.98 -25.33
C PRO A 146 -2.57 -23.13 -26.45
N PRO A 147 -3.29 -23.70 -27.44
CA PRO A 147 -4.00 -22.89 -28.45
C PRO A 147 -5.07 -21.98 -27.85
N GLN A 148 -5.73 -22.42 -26.78
CA GLN A 148 -6.77 -21.66 -26.09
C GLN A 148 -6.18 -20.49 -25.30
N LEU A 149 -5.00 -20.67 -24.69
CA LEU A 149 -4.28 -19.61 -24.00
C LEU A 149 -3.83 -18.49 -24.95
N GLU A 150 -3.33 -18.83 -26.13
CA GLU A 150 -2.99 -17.83 -27.15
C GLU A 150 -4.24 -17.06 -27.61
N ALA A 151 -5.36 -17.76 -27.86
CA ALA A 151 -6.62 -17.11 -28.19
C ALA A 151 -7.12 -16.16 -27.08
N ALA A 152 -7.02 -16.60 -25.81
CA ALA A 152 -7.37 -15.80 -24.64
C ALA A 152 -6.49 -14.54 -24.53
N LYS A 153 -5.17 -14.67 -24.76
CA LYS A 153 -4.23 -13.55 -24.81
C LYS A 153 -4.63 -12.51 -25.87
N PHE A 154 -4.98 -12.94 -27.08
CA PHE A 154 -5.45 -12.01 -28.12
C PHE A 154 -6.73 -11.28 -27.71
N ARG A 155 -7.69 -11.97 -27.07
CA ARG A 155 -8.90 -11.33 -26.53
C ARG A 155 -8.57 -10.28 -25.47
N LEU A 156 -7.67 -10.58 -24.54
CA LEU A 156 -7.23 -9.63 -23.51
C LEU A 156 -6.58 -8.38 -24.12
N VAL A 157 -5.67 -8.57 -25.08
CA VAL A 157 -5.01 -7.46 -25.79
C VAL A 157 -6.03 -6.62 -26.57
N GLY A 158 -6.97 -7.26 -27.28
CA GLY A 158 -8.04 -6.59 -28.02
C GLY A 158 -8.93 -5.76 -27.10
N ARG A 159 -9.35 -6.32 -25.96
CA ARG A 159 -10.16 -5.61 -24.97
C ARG A 159 -9.42 -4.43 -24.36
N ALA A 160 -8.14 -4.59 -24.00
CA ALA A 160 -7.34 -3.49 -23.50
C ALA A 160 -7.20 -2.34 -24.52
N ALA A 161 -7.10 -2.66 -25.82
CA ALA A 161 -7.08 -1.65 -26.88
C ALA A 161 -8.44 -0.97 -27.06
N GLU A 162 -9.54 -1.71 -26.94
CA GLU A 162 -10.90 -1.16 -26.96
C GLU A 162 -11.13 -0.16 -25.81
N LEU A 163 -10.79 -0.54 -24.58
CA LEU A 163 -10.88 0.32 -23.41
C LEU A 163 -10.08 1.61 -23.59
N ARG A 164 -8.85 1.50 -24.10
CA ARG A 164 -8.02 2.69 -24.41
C ARG A 164 -8.67 3.63 -25.42
N ARG A 165 -9.35 3.11 -26.44
CA ARG A 165 -10.11 3.94 -27.41
C ARG A 165 -11.31 4.63 -26.78
N GLN A 166 -11.87 4.07 -25.71
CA GLN A 166 -12.95 4.66 -24.90
C GLN A 166 -12.42 5.62 -23.82
N GLY A 167 -11.11 5.89 -23.79
CA GLY A 167 -10.48 6.75 -22.79
C GLY A 167 -10.17 6.07 -21.45
N ILE A 168 -10.39 4.76 -21.34
CA ILE A 168 -10.14 3.98 -20.12
C ILE A 168 -8.70 3.45 -20.17
N LEU A 169 -7.89 3.87 -19.20
CA LEU A 169 -6.49 3.49 -19.10
C LEU A 169 -6.35 2.06 -18.53
N ALA A 170 -6.41 1.07 -19.43
CA ALA A 170 -6.25 -0.35 -19.11
C ALA A 170 -5.12 -1.00 -19.97
N PRO A 171 -4.24 -1.82 -19.35
CA PRO A 171 -4.11 -2.03 -17.90
C PRO A 171 -3.65 -0.77 -17.16
N LYS A 172 -3.98 -0.67 -15.87
CA LYS A 172 -3.46 0.42 -15.02
C LYS A 172 -1.96 0.23 -14.86
N THR A 173 -1.19 1.30 -15.02
CA THR A 173 0.25 1.33 -14.77
C THR A 173 0.60 2.61 -14.03
N VAL A 174 1.72 2.63 -13.29
CA VAL A 174 2.19 3.85 -12.64
C VAL A 174 2.28 5.01 -13.64
N ALA A 175 2.84 4.76 -14.82
CA ALA A 175 2.99 5.78 -15.85
C ALA A 175 1.66 6.40 -16.31
N ASN A 176 0.60 5.60 -16.49
CA ASN A 176 -0.68 6.11 -16.95
C ASN A 176 -1.58 6.65 -15.81
N GLN A 177 -1.31 6.27 -14.56
CA GLN A 177 -2.05 6.78 -13.40
C GLN A 177 -1.39 7.98 -12.72
N CYS A 178 -0.08 8.20 -12.92
CA CYS A 178 0.71 9.23 -12.23
C CYS A 178 0.03 10.60 -12.23
N ALA A 179 -0.41 11.11 -13.39
CA ALA A 179 -1.06 12.41 -13.48
C ALA A 179 -2.39 12.48 -12.69
N ARG A 180 -3.15 11.39 -12.62
CA ARG A 180 -4.39 11.31 -11.82
C ARG A 180 -4.05 11.26 -10.32
N TRP A 181 -3.07 10.45 -9.93
CA TRP A 181 -2.65 10.33 -8.54
C TRP A 181 -2.04 11.62 -7.99
N VAL A 182 -1.26 12.37 -8.76
CA VAL A 182 -0.79 13.71 -8.35
C VAL A 182 -1.96 14.62 -8.00
N ARG A 183 -3.01 14.66 -8.85
CA ARG A 183 -4.22 15.46 -8.57
C ARG A 183 -4.94 14.99 -7.30
N MET A 184 -4.99 13.68 -7.07
CA MET A 184 -5.56 13.14 -5.82
C MET A 184 -4.77 13.60 -4.59
N LEU A 185 -3.43 13.57 -4.64
CA LEU A 185 -2.59 14.06 -3.55
C LEU A 185 -2.81 15.55 -3.30
N GLN A 186 -2.87 16.36 -4.36
CA GLN A 186 -3.15 17.80 -4.26
C GLN A 186 -4.52 18.09 -3.61
N VAL A 187 -5.54 17.28 -3.91
CA VAL A 187 -6.87 17.40 -3.29
C VAL A 187 -6.84 16.96 -1.84
N LEU A 188 -6.12 15.89 -1.50
CA LEU A 188 -5.94 15.45 -0.10
C LEU A 188 -5.20 16.49 0.75
N ASP A 189 -4.21 17.16 0.17
CA ASP A 189 -3.38 18.15 0.85
C ASP A 189 -4.05 19.54 0.93
N GLY A 190 -5.16 19.75 0.20
CA GLY A 190 -5.90 21.02 0.18
C GLY A 190 -5.30 22.08 -0.76
N ASP A 191 -4.36 21.70 -1.62
CA ASP A 191 -3.63 22.59 -2.53
C ASP A 191 -4.42 22.96 -3.80
N THR A 192 -5.56 22.30 -4.03
CA THR A 192 -6.43 22.58 -5.18
C THR A 192 -7.76 23.18 -4.72
N PRO A 193 -8.18 24.37 -5.22
CA PRO A 193 -9.49 24.91 -4.90
C PRO A 193 -10.59 24.00 -5.46
N PRO A 194 -11.73 23.87 -4.75
CA PRO A 194 -12.84 23.02 -5.20
C PRO A 194 -13.36 23.50 -6.55
N LYS A 195 -13.28 22.62 -7.56
CA LYS A 195 -13.72 22.91 -8.93
C LYS A 195 -14.31 21.65 -9.57
N GLY A 196 -15.54 21.76 -10.08
CA GLY A 196 -16.21 20.69 -10.81
C GLY A 196 -16.30 19.40 -9.99
N ASP A 197 -15.74 18.32 -10.51
CA ASP A 197 -15.70 16.94 -9.98
C ASP A 197 -14.81 16.76 -8.71
N HIS A 198 -14.66 17.82 -7.91
CA HIS A 198 -13.73 17.83 -6.79
C HIS A 198 -14.14 16.87 -5.67
N ASP A 199 -15.42 16.82 -5.33
CA ASP A 199 -15.92 15.98 -4.23
C ASP A 199 -15.78 14.49 -4.54
N ASP A 200 -16.01 14.08 -5.80
CA ASP A 200 -15.85 12.69 -6.22
C ASP A 200 -14.36 12.31 -6.30
N LEU A 201 -13.49 13.21 -6.79
CA LEU A 201 -12.05 13.01 -6.77
C LEU A 201 -11.50 12.92 -5.34
N LEU A 202 -12.02 13.74 -4.41
CA LEU A 202 -11.65 13.69 -2.99
C LEU A 202 -12.09 12.36 -2.36
N ARG A 203 -13.31 11.89 -2.66
CA ARG A 203 -13.81 10.61 -2.16
C ARG A 203 -12.96 9.44 -2.67
N GLU A 204 -12.59 9.45 -3.94
CA GLU A 204 -11.69 8.46 -4.52
C GLU A 204 -10.29 8.54 -3.91
N ALA A 205 -9.75 9.74 -3.73
CA ALA A 205 -8.45 9.95 -3.10
C ALA A 205 -8.44 9.45 -1.64
N GLN A 206 -9.51 9.70 -0.89
CA GLN A 206 -9.69 9.17 0.47
C GLN A 206 -9.75 7.63 0.44
N ALA A 207 -10.49 7.02 -0.48
CA ALA A 207 -10.52 5.57 -0.65
C ALA A 207 -9.13 4.99 -0.97
N MET A 208 -8.31 5.72 -1.76
CA MET A 208 -6.91 5.35 -2.02
C MET A 208 -6.07 5.33 -0.73
N THR A 209 -6.27 6.28 0.19
CA THR A 209 -5.56 6.28 1.49
C THR A 209 -5.98 5.12 2.40
N LEU A 210 -7.24 4.69 2.33
CA LEU A 210 -7.79 3.65 3.22
C LEU A 210 -7.39 2.25 2.79
N SER A 211 -7.55 1.92 1.50
CA SER A 211 -7.27 0.58 0.98
C SER A 211 -6.74 0.57 -0.46
N GLY A 212 -7.02 1.59 -1.26
CA GLY A 212 -6.60 1.60 -2.67
C GLY A 212 -5.07 1.63 -2.87
N TYR A 213 -4.28 2.05 -1.88
CA TYR A 213 -2.82 1.88 -1.94
C TYR A 213 -2.39 0.41 -2.05
N LEU A 214 -3.17 -0.54 -1.52
CA LEU A 214 -2.91 -1.97 -1.68
C LEU A 214 -3.12 -2.42 -3.14
N ASP A 215 -4.03 -1.78 -3.87
CA ASP A 215 -4.24 -2.04 -5.30
C ASP A 215 -3.05 -1.54 -6.14
N ILE A 216 -2.41 -0.44 -5.72
CA ILE A 216 -1.16 0.02 -6.35
C ILE A 216 -0.08 -1.05 -6.23
N LEU A 217 0.06 -1.69 -5.07
CA LEU A 217 1.05 -2.76 -4.84
C LEU A 217 0.81 -4.00 -5.72
N ARG A 218 -0.41 -4.19 -6.24
CA ARG A 218 -0.72 -5.27 -7.20
C ARG A 218 -0.34 -4.95 -8.65
N LEU A 219 -0.04 -3.69 -8.96
CA LEU A 219 0.42 -3.34 -10.31
C LEU A 219 1.75 -4.04 -10.60
N ALA A 220 1.94 -4.41 -11.87
CA ALA A 220 3.18 -4.98 -12.33
C ALA A 220 4.33 -4.01 -12.03
N ASP A 221 5.34 -4.50 -11.32
CA ASP A 221 6.57 -3.75 -11.15
C ASP A 221 7.31 -3.73 -12.49
N THR A 222 7.14 -2.62 -13.21
CA THR A 222 7.83 -2.42 -14.49
C THR A 222 9.32 -2.08 -14.29
N GLY A 223 9.81 -2.08 -13.04
CA GLY A 223 11.16 -1.72 -12.66
C GLY A 223 12.25 -2.80 -12.77
N ALA A 224 11.95 -4.06 -13.09
CA ALA A 224 12.99 -5.10 -13.03
C ALA A 224 13.07 -6.16 -14.15
N ASN A 225 12.10 -6.27 -15.08
CA ASN A 225 12.14 -7.31 -16.12
C ASN A 225 11.81 -6.77 -17.53
N ALA A 226 12.65 -5.87 -18.02
CA ALA A 226 12.79 -5.59 -19.44
C ALA A 226 14.26 -5.75 -19.85
N LYS A 227 14.75 -6.99 -19.82
CA LYS A 227 15.90 -7.47 -20.59
C LYS A 227 15.65 -8.89 -21.06
#